data_AF-A0A1Q3SQ08-F1
#
_entry.id   AF-A0A1Q3SQ08-F1
#
_cell.length_a   1.000
_cell.length_b   1.000
_cell.length_c   1.000
_cell.angle_alpha   90.00
_cell.angle_beta   90.00
_cell.angle_gamma   90.00
#
_symmetry.space_group_name_H-M   'P 1'
#
loop_
_entity.id
_entity.type
_entity.pdbx_description
1 polymer ?
#
loop_
_entity_poly.entity_id
_entity_poly.type
_entity_poly.pdbx_seq_one_letter_code
_entity_poly.pdbx_strand_id
1 'polypeptide(L)'
;MSSESKYSFNLDSKGMLEKLKMEYSDFESDPSSSRHAVNFAITAHHMIDWVWHERIKNKKEYILNDAQHANDVQHADDAFKKFIKKILDSKSELKYCQDISNGTKHYTITRYTPKLKETKTEDDLMWEKLNVTWDKAHIRYGYSGLTVLTSTGELKELPECFKLVIDFWEDFLSKNPL
;
A
#
# COMPACT_ATOMS: atom_id res chain seq x y z
N MET A 1 -9.60 -24.31 -15.28
CA MET A 1 -8.46 -24.75 -14.44
C MET A 1 -8.19 -23.64 -13.44
N SER A 2 -8.18 -23.92 -12.14
CA SER A 2 -8.16 -22.89 -11.09
C SER A 2 -6.93 -21.98 -11.21
N SER A 3 -7.13 -20.70 -10.92
CA SER A 3 -6.20 -19.58 -11.12
C SER A 3 -5.07 -19.52 -10.08
N GLU A 4 -4.92 -20.56 -9.28
CA GLU A 4 -4.33 -20.51 -7.95
C GLU A 4 -2.79 -20.49 -7.96
N SER A 5 -2.20 -19.65 -7.09
CA SER A 5 -0.74 -19.61 -6.92
C SER A 5 -0.26 -20.75 -6.01
N LYS A 6 0.65 -21.58 -6.55
CA LYS A 6 1.18 -22.81 -5.93
C LYS A 6 1.84 -22.61 -4.55
N TYR A 7 2.35 -21.41 -4.28
CA TYR A 7 3.10 -21.09 -3.05
C TYR A 7 2.34 -20.17 -2.08
N SER A 8 1.05 -19.98 -2.30
CA SER A 8 0.24 -19.00 -1.57
C SER A 8 -1.09 -19.57 -1.08
N PHE A 9 -1.14 -20.90 -0.90
CA PHE A 9 -2.36 -21.60 -0.48
C PHE A 9 -3.58 -21.26 -1.34
N ASN A 10 -3.36 -21.17 -2.66
CA ASN A 10 -4.40 -20.96 -3.65
C ASN A 10 -5.11 -19.59 -3.59
N LEU A 11 -4.44 -18.55 -3.11
CA LEU A 11 -4.96 -17.19 -3.20
C LEU A 11 -4.96 -16.70 -4.67
N ASP A 12 -5.86 -15.75 -4.96
CA ASP A 12 -5.95 -14.90 -6.16
C ASP A 12 -6.08 -13.42 -5.74
N SER A 13 -6.25 -12.48 -6.68
CA SER A 13 -6.36 -11.06 -6.32
C SER A 13 -7.59 -10.74 -5.47
N LYS A 14 -8.69 -11.49 -5.59
CA LYS A 14 -9.88 -11.34 -4.74
C LYS A 14 -9.61 -11.86 -3.34
N GLY A 15 -9.00 -13.02 -3.21
CA GLY A 15 -8.56 -13.57 -1.93
C GLY A 15 -7.57 -12.65 -1.22
N MET A 16 -6.67 -12.00 -1.96
CA MET A 16 -5.77 -10.98 -1.41
C MET A 16 -6.49 -9.69 -0.99
N LEU A 17 -7.53 -9.27 -1.71
CA LEU A 17 -8.38 -8.16 -1.28
C LEU A 17 -9.12 -8.51 0.03
N GLU A 18 -9.66 -9.72 0.15
CA GLU A 18 -10.31 -10.15 1.39
C GLU A 18 -9.29 -10.25 2.53
N LYS A 19 -8.07 -10.72 2.26
CA LYS A 19 -6.97 -10.63 3.24
C LYS A 19 -6.71 -9.17 3.65
N LEU A 20 -6.63 -8.24 2.71
CA LEU A 20 -6.40 -6.83 3.00
C LEU A 20 -7.49 -6.24 3.92
N LYS A 21 -8.75 -6.61 3.68
CA LYS A 21 -9.88 -6.21 4.55
C LYS A 21 -9.77 -6.81 5.95
N MET A 22 -9.34 -8.07 6.07
CA MET A 22 -9.09 -8.68 7.37
C MET A 22 -7.96 -7.96 8.13
N GLU A 23 -6.85 -7.63 7.46
CA GLU A 23 -5.76 -6.85 8.09
C GLU A 23 -6.24 -5.47 8.58
N TYR A 24 -7.17 -4.85 7.84
CA TYR A 24 -7.77 -3.58 8.26
C TYR A 24 -8.69 -3.75 9.46
N SER A 25 -9.55 -4.77 9.46
CA SER A 25 -10.41 -5.08 10.60
C SER A 25 -9.58 -5.33 11.88
N ASP A 26 -8.47 -6.06 11.75
CA ASP A 26 -7.55 -6.29 12.87
C ASP A 26 -6.91 -4.96 13.33
N PHE A 27 -6.50 -4.10 12.40
CA PHE A 27 -5.97 -2.77 12.72
C PHE A 27 -7.01 -1.85 13.35
N GLU A 28 -8.26 -1.85 12.90
CA GLU A 28 -9.34 -1.04 13.50
C GLU A 28 -9.63 -1.47 14.94
N SER A 29 -9.43 -2.76 15.25
CA SER A 29 -9.59 -3.27 16.63
C SER A 29 -8.48 -2.81 17.58
N ASP A 30 -7.30 -2.50 17.04
CA ASP A 30 -6.16 -1.92 17.77
C ASP A 30 -5.36 -0.95 16.87
N PRO A 31 -5.84 0.31 16.71
CA PRO A 31 -5.24 1.30 15.80
C PRO A 31 -3.84 1.78 16.23
N SER A 32 -3.40 1.40 17.42
CA SER A 32 -2.07 1.68 17.96
C SER A 32 -1.04 0.63 17.58
N SER A 33 -1.48 -0.53 17.05
CA SER A 33 -0.61 -1.66 16.78
C SER A 33 0.23 -1.49 15.52
N SER A 34 1.54 -1.28 15.71
CA SER A 34 2.51 -1.27 14.61
C SER A 34 2.50 -2.57 13.81
N ARG A 35 2.23 -3.71 14.46
CA ARG A 35 2.14 -5.01 13.80
C ARG A 35 1.01 -5.03 12.78
N HIS A 36 -0.19 -4.60 13.17
CA HIS A 36 -1.35 -4.59 12.29
C HIS A 36 -1.17 -3.57 11.15
N ALA A 37 -0.61 -2.40 11.45
CA ALA A 37 -0.31 -1.40 10.41
C ALA A 37 0.70 -1.89 9.37
N VAL A 38 1.78 -2.56 9.82
CA VAL A 38 2.79 -3.13 8.91
C VAL A 38 2.19 -4.23 8.05
N ASN A 39 1.41 -5.15 8.62
CA ASN A 39 0.80 -6.24 7.86
C ASN A 39 -0.20 -5.73 6.82
N PHE A 40 -1.01 -4.72 7.18
CA PHE A 40 -1.88 -4.03 6.23
C PHE A 40 -1.05 -3.44 5.09
N ALA A 41 -0.02 -2.64 5.38
CA ALA A 41 0.80 -1.97 4.38
C ALA A 41 1.50 -2.95 3.42
N ILE A 42 2.03 -4.06 3.95
CA ILE A 42 2.64 -5.14 3.15
C ILE A 42 1.59 -5.74 2.21
N THR A 43 0.43 -6.11 2.74
CA THR A 43 -0.65 -6.73 1.95
C THR A 43 -1.15 -5.77 0.87
N ALA A 44 -1.38 -4.50 1.22
CA ALA A 44 -1.80 -3.44 0.32
C ALA A 44 -0.81 -3.21 -0.82
N HIS A 45 0.49 -3.25 -0.52
CA HIS A 45 1.53 -3.10 -1.53
C HIS A 45 1.60 -4.31 -2.46
N HIS A 46 1.50 -5.54 -1.93
CA HIS A 46 1.57 -6.76 -2.73
C HIS A 46 0.36 -6.95 -3.63
N MET A 47 -0.81 -6.34 -3.33
CA MET A 47 -1.96 -6.34 -4.24
C MET A 47 -1.58 -5.95 -5.68
N ILE A 48 -0.60 -5.06 -5.86
CA ILE A 48 -0.12 -4.65 -7.18
C ILE A 48 0.43 -5.85 -7.96
N ASP A 49 1.26 -6.67 -7.33
CA ASP A 49 1.88 -7.85 -7.94
C ASP A 49 0.81 -8.88 -8.32
N TRP A 50 -0.14 -9.11 -7.41
CA TRP A 50 -1.24 -10.06 -7.59
C TRP A 50 -2.13 -9.70 -8.76
N VAL A 51 -2.58 -8.45 -8.80
CA VAL A 51 -3.41 -7.92 -9.90
C VAL A 51 -2.68 -8.01 -11.23
N TRP A 52 -1.39 -7.65 -11.27
CA TRP A 52 -0.58 -7.74 -12.48
C TRP A 52 -0.48 -9.17 -13.00
N HIS A 53 -0.12 -10.12 -12.13
CA HIS A 53 0.04 -11.52 -12.53
C HIS A 53 -1.26 -12.14 -13.03
N GLU A 54 -2.39 -11.80 -12.41
CA GLU A 54 -3.69 -12.30 -12.85
C GLU A 54 -4.12 -11.68 -14.20
N ARG A 55 -3.84 -10.39 -14.44
CA ARG A 55 -4.06 -9.73 -15.75
C ARG A 55 -3.29 -10.39 -16.89
N ILE A 56 -2.00 -10.70 -16.66
CA ILE A 56 -1.18 -11.44 -17.62
C ILE A 56 -1.77 -12.83 -17.87
N LYS A 57 -2.05 -13.57 -16.79
CA LYS A 57 -2.56 -14.95 -16.87
C LYS A 57 -3.87 -15.05 -17.67
N ASN A 58 -4.78 -14.12 -17.43
CA ASN A 58 -6.09 -14.09 -18.08
C ASN A 58 -6.05 -13.43 -19.46
N LYS A 59 -4.85 -13.07 -19.97
CA LYS A 59 -4.64 -12.40 -21.25
C LYS A 59 -5.45 -11.11 -21.39
N LYS A 60 -5.85 -10.50 -20.27
CA LYS A 60 -6.61 -9.24 -20.24
C LYS A 60 -5.70 -8.03 -20.45
N GLU A 61 -4.39 -8.26 -20.46
CA GLU A 61 -3.39 -7.31 -20.94
C GLU A 61 -2.83 -7.74 -22.30
N TYR A 62 -3.66 -7.60 -23.32
CA TYR A 62 -3.22 -7.36 -24.70
C TYR A 62 -3.38 -5.87 -25.02
N ILE A 63 -2.64 -4.99 -24.32
CA ILE A 63 -2.42 -3.60 -24.77
C ILE A 63 -1.02 -3.12 -24.33
N LEU A 64 0.01 -3.71 -24.93
CA LEU A 64 1.00 -2.93 -25.65
C LEU A 64 0.89 -3.45 -27.08
N ASN A 65 0.78 -2.57 -28.08
CA ASN A 65 0.53 -2.89 -29.49
C ASN A 65 1.62 -3.75 -30.18
N ASP A 66 2.50 -4.42 -29.43
CA ASP A 66 3.61 -5.22 -29.93
C ASP A 66 3.48 -6.69 -29.51
N ALA A 67 2.30 -7.26 -29.75
CA ALA A 67 2.00 -8.69 -29.59
C ALA A 67 2.79 -9.62 -30.56
N GLN A 68 3.98 -9.19 -30.99
CA GLN A 68 5.01 -10.04 -31.58
C GLN A 68 6.17 -10.35 -30.61
N HIS A 69 6.25 -9.72 -29.43
CA HIS A 69 7.49 -9.76 -28.61
C HIS A 69 7.32 -10.26 -27.17
N ALA A 70 6.21 -10.94 -26.85
CA ALA A 70 5.98 -11.52 -25.51
C ALA A 70 7.00 -12.59 -25.05
N ASN A 71 8.01 -12.90 -25.87
CA ASN A 71 9.15 -13.75 -25.52
C ASN A 71 10.36 -12.96 -24.96
N ASP A 72 10.27 -11.63 -24.90
CA ASP A 72 11.36 -10.78 -24.41
C ASP A 72 11.08 -10.34 -22.96
N VAL A 73 11.80 -10.95 -22.01
CA VAL A 73 11.69 -10.72 -20.56
C VAL A 73 11.80 -9.23 -20.23
N GLN A 74 12.59 -8.47 -21.00
CA GLN A 74 12.81 -7.06 -20.77
C GLN A 74 11.55 -6.20 -21.02
N HIS A 75 10.72 -6.58 -22.00
CA HIS A 75 9.46 -5.89 -22.29
C HIS A 75 8.42 -6.14 -21.20
N ALA A 76 8.40 -7.33 -20.60
CA ALA A 76 7.50 -7.67 -19.50
C ALA A 76 7.84 -6.87 -18.23
N ASP A 77 9.13 -6.73 -17.92
CA ASP A 77 9.61 -5.94 -16.78
C ASP A 77 9.25 -4.46 -16.92
N ASP A 78 9.40 -3.89 -18.12
CA ASP A 78 9.09 -2.48 -18.35
C ASP A 78 7.58 -2.21 -18.35
N ALA A 79 6.78 -3.15 -18.85
CA ALA A 79 5.32 -3.08 -18.73
C ALA A 79 4.88 -3.14 -17.26
N PHE A 80 5.48 -4.02 -16.46
CA PHE A 80 5.22 -4.13 -15.03
C PHE A 80 5.60 -2.86 -14.26
N LYS A 81 6.79 -2.28 -14.52
CA LYS A 81 7.20 -1.00 -13.92
C LYS A 81 6.21 0.13 -14.25
N LYS A 82 5.75 0.20 -15.51
CA LYS A 82 4.72 1.18 -15.93
C LYS A 82 3.41 0.96 -15.19
N PHE A 83 2.99 -0.29 -15.01
CA PHE A 83 1.80 -0.64 -14.25
C PHE A 83 1.91 -0.22 -12.78
N ILE A 84 2.98 -0.62 -12.09
CA ILE A 84 3.26 -0.21 -10.70
C ILE A 84 3.20 1.31 -10.58
N LYS A 85 3.91 2.03 -11.46
CA LYS A 85 3.92 3.50 -11.45
C LYS A 85 2.51 4.07 -11.60
N LYS A 86 1.71 3.56 -12.54
CA LYS A 86 0.33 4.01 -12.76
C LYS A 86 -0.54 3.81 -11.51
N ILE A 87 -0.44 2.65 -10.86
CA ILE A 87 -1.19 2.36 -9.63
C ILE A 87 -0.77 3.30 -8.50
N LEU A 88 0.53 3.42 -8.24
CA LEU A 88 1.05 4.29 -7.18
C LEU A 88 0.78 5.78 -7.44
N ASP A 89 0.72 6.21 -8.70
CA ASP A 89 0.35 7.59 -9.05
C ASP A 89 -1.14 7.86 -8.92
N SER A 90 -1.98 6.83 -8.99
CA SER A 90 -3.43 6.97 -8.83
C SER A 90 -3.87 7.15 -7.37
N LYS A 91 -3.05 6.72 -6.41
CA LYS A 91 -3.38 6.80 -4.97
C LYS A 91 -2.14 7.04 -4.12
N SER A 92 -2.07 8.21 -3.46
CA SER A 92 -0.95 8.57 -2.58
C SER A 92 -0.78 7.62 -1.40
N GLU A 93 -1.87 7.12 -0.85
CA GLU A 93 -1.87 6.27 0.33
C GLU A 93 -1.21 4.90 0.04
N LEU A 94 -1.25 4.44 -1.21
CA LEU A 94 -0.49 3.25 -1.64
C LEU A 94 1.02 3.47 -1.63
N LYS A 95 1.50 4.71 -1.85
CA LYS A 95 2.92 5.04 -1.73
C LYS A 95 3.36 4.97 -0.27
N TYR A 96 2.49 5.34 0.69
CA TYR A 96 2.77 5.17 2.12
C TYR A 96 2.88 3.69 2.48
N CYS A 97 1.97 2.86 1.96
CA CYS A 97 2.02 1.40 2.15
C CYS A 97 3.30 0.79 1.54
N GLN A 98 3.72 1.28 0.37
CA GLN A 98 5.00 0.89 -0.24
C GLN A 98 6.20 1.27 0.63
N ASP A 99 6.24 2.49 1.16
CA ASP A 99 7.32 2.96 2.03
C ASP A 99 7.43 2.07 3.29
N ILE A 100 6.31 1.83 3.97
CA ILE A 100 6.24 0.98 5.17
C ILE A 100 6.65 -0.46 4.84
N SER A 101 6.10 -1.04 3.76
CA SER A 101 6.44 -2.40 3.33
C SER A 101 7.91 -2.54 2.94
N ASN A 102 8.53 -1.50 2.39
CA ASN A 102 9.94 -1.54 2.05
C ASN A 102 10.82 -1.31 3.28
N GLY A 103 10.40 -0.48 4.23
CA GLY A 103 11.10 -0.30 5.51
C GLY A 103 11.19 -1.58 6.34
N THR A 104 10.24 -2.50 6.20
CA THR A 104 10.30 -3.81 6.88
C THR A 104 11.25 -4.81 6.22
N LYS A 105 11.56 -4.61 4.92
CA LYS A 105 12.48 -5.44 4.14
C LYS A 105 13.91 -4.87 4.11
N HIS A 106 14.02 -3.54 4.12
CA HIS A 106 15.25 -2.80 3.92
C HIS A 106 15.45 -1.83 5.08
N TYR A 107 16.55 -2.01 5.82
CA TYR A 107 16.94 -1.09 6.90
C TYR A 107 17.14 0.36 6.40
N THR A 108 17.44 0.54 5.11
CA THR A 108 17.50 1.85 4.47
C THR A 108 16.99 1.73 3.04
N ILE A 109 16.06 2.61 2.65
CA ILE A 109 15.50 2.65 1.31
C ILE A 109 16.42 3.50 0.42
N THR A 110 17.12 2.85 -0.53
CA THR A 110 18.08 3.52 -1.43
C THR A 110 17.64 3.55 -2.90
N ARG A 111 16.61 2.78 -3.26
CA ARG A 111 16.19 2.57 -4.66
C ARG A 111 15.22 3.63 -5.18
N TYR A 112 14.60 4.40 -4.30
CA TYR A 112 13.68 5.50 -4.64
C TYR A 112 13.62 6.48 -3.47
N THR A 113 13.02 7.66 -3.70
CA THR A 113 12.79 8.65 -2.64
C THR A 113 11.46 8.36 -1.95
N PRO A 114 11.45 8.00 -0.66
CA PRO A 114 10.22 7.76 0.09
C PRO A 114 9.29 8.98 0.10
N LYS A 115 7.98 8.74 0.17
CA LYS A 115 6.97 9.78 0.38
C LYS A 115 6.67 10.00 1.84
N LEU A 116 6.95 9.02 2.69
CA LEU A 116 7.00 9.20 4.12
C LEU A 116 8.38 9.71 4.53
N LYS A 117 8.37 10.73 5.37
CA LYS A 117 9.56 11.17 6.08
C LYS A 117 9.80 10.26 7.28
N GLU A 118 8.75 10.06 8.09
CA GLU A 118 8.77 9.31 9.35
C GLU A 118 7.39 8.68 9.63
N THR A 119 7.38 7.60 10.42
CA THR A 119 6.19 7.01 11.05
C THR A 119 6.21 7.34 12.54
N LYS A 120 5.09 7.73 13.13
CA LYS A 120 5.02 8.16 14.53
C LYS A 120 3.97 7.37 15.31
N THR A 121 4.33 6.99 16.53
CA THR A 121 3.40 6.46 17.53
C THR A 121 2.76 7.59 18.33
N GLU A 122 1.72 7.27 19.12
CA GLU A 122 1.08 8.24 20.01
C GLU A 122 2.07 8.81 21.05
N ASP A 123 2.94 7.96 21.59
CA ASP A 123 3.97 8.33 22.56
C ASP A 123 4.99 9.31 21.96
N ASP A 124 5.40 9.10 20.71
CA ASP A 124 6.32 10.01 20.00
C ASP A 124 5.71 11.41 19.85
N LEU A 125 4.41 11.48 19.56
CA LEU A 125 3.69 12.74 19.44
C LEU A 125 3.55 13.44 20.80
N MET A 126 3.39 12.71 21.91
CA MET A 126 3.32 13.28 23.26
C MET A 126 4.60 14.02 23.66
N TRP A 127 5.78 13.48 23.34
CA TRP A 127 7.06 14.13 23.68
C TRP A 127 7.37 15.37 22.83
N GLU A 128 7.00 15.37 21.54
CA GLU A 128 7.08 16.58 20.71
C GLU A 128 6.04 17.64 21.13
N LYS A 129 4.83 17.22 21.55
CA LYS A 129 3.76 18.11 22.05
C LYS A 129 4.16 18.91 23.30
N LEU A 130 5.07 18.40 24.13
CA LEU A 130 5.54 19.09 25.33
C LEU A 130 6.62 20.15 25.05
N ASN A 131 7.33 20.07 23.92
CA ASN A 131 8.40 21.01 23.55
C ASN A 131 7.96 22.14 22.62
N VAL A 132 6.74 22.09 22.07
CA VAL A 132 6.20 23.10 21.15
C VAL A 132 4.96 23.73 21.77
N THR A 133 5.17 24.60 22.75
CA THR A 133 4.10 25.38 23.39
C THR A 133 3.42 26.32 22.38
N TRP A 134 2.11 26.09 22.20
CA TRP A 134 1.02 27.04 21.99
C TRP A 134 0.78 27.80 20.67
N ASP A 135 1.71 27.96 19.73
CA ASP A 135 1.44 28.95 18.65
C ASP A 135 0.94 28.41 17.30
N LYS A 136 1.04 27.12 16.98
CA LYS A 136 0.54 26.56 15.68
C LYS A 136 0.00 25.14 15.71
N ALA A 137 -0.20 24.56 16.89
CA ALA A 137 -0.79 23.23 16.98
C ALA A 137 -2.28 23.32 16.62
N HIS A 138 -2.68 22.70 15.51
CA HIS A 138 -4.06 22.23 15.38
C HIS A 138 -4.23 21.11 16.41
N ILE A 139 -4.46 21.52 17.66
CA ILE A 139 -4.66 20.64 18.80
C ILE A 139 -5.97 19.89 18.56
N ARG A 140 -5.87 18.65 18.09
CA ARG A 140 -6.93 17.66 18.27
C ARG A 140 -6.53 16.79 19.46
N TYR A 141 -7.02 17.16 20.63
CA TYR A 141 -7.04 16.28 21.80
C TYR A 141 -7.87 15.05 21.47
N GLY A 142 -7.33 13.84 21.68
CA GLY A 142 -8.12 12.58 21.62
C GLY A 142 -7.71 11.52 20.59
N TYR A 143 -6.55 11.62 19.94
CA TYR A 143 -6.13 10.61 18.97
C TYR A 143 -5.42 9.41 19.60
N SER A 144 -6.09 8.25 19.61
CA SER A 144 -5.49 6.94 19.84
C SER A 144 -5.18 6.29 18.49
N GLY A 145 -3.92 6.31 18.03
CA GLY A 145 -3.54 5.60 16.79
C GLY A 145 -2.24 6.04 16.14
N LEU A 146 -1.83 5.28 15.12
CA LEU A 146 -0.60 5.54 14.37
C LEU A 146 -0.78 6.60 13.27
N THR A 147 0.27 7.40 13.07
CA THR A 147 0.30 8.45 12.04
C THR A 147 1.57 8.38 11.20
N VAL A 148 1.52 9.03 10.04
CA VAL A 148 2.66 9.19 9.14
C VAL A 148 2.89 10.65 8.83
N LEU A 149 4.16 11.07 8.85
CA LEU A 149 4.57 12.39 8.39
C LEU A 149 5.04 12.27 6.94
N THR A 150 4.33 12.94 6.04
CA THR A 150 4.67 12.95 4.62
C THR A 150 5.89 13.83 4.34
N SER A 151 6.51 13.65 3.17
CA SER A 151 7.64 14.45 2.69
C SER A 151 7.29 15.94 2.52
N THR A 152 6.01 16.28 2.40
CA THR A 152 5.51 17.67 2.34
C THR A 152 5.27 18.28 3.72
N GLY A 153 5.47 17.52 4.81
CA GLY A 153 5.25 17.97 6.18
C GLY A 153 3.80 17.81 6.66
N GLU A 154 2.93 17.18 5.87
CA GLU A 154 1.55 16.87 6.26
C GLU A 154 1.54 15.63 7.15
N LEU A 155 0.83 15.70 8.29
CA LEU A 155 0.57 14.57 9.16
C LEU A 155 -0.73 13.89 8.74
N LYS A 156 -0.69 12.57 8.52
CA LYS A 156 -1.85 11.78 8.14
C LYS A 156 -2.07 10.61 9.08
N GLU A 157 -3.33 10.30 9.34
CA GLU A 157 -3.73 9.17 10.17
C GLU A 157 -3.79 7.89 9.36
N LEU A 158 -3.19 6.82 9.90
CA LEU A 158 -3.20 5.53 9.21
C LEU A 158 -4.60 4.92 9.05
N PRO A 159 -5.54 5.02 10.02
CA PRO A 159 -6.90 4.53 9.83
C PRO A 159 -7.59 5.09 8.58
N GLU A 160 -7.49 6.39 8.35
CA GLU A 160 -8.06 7.05 7.18
C GLU A 160 -7.32 6.66 5.89
N CYS A 161 -5.98 6.63 5.93
CA CYS A 161 -5.17 6.22 4.79
C CYS A 161 -5.48 4.79 4.34
N PHE A 162 -5.62 3.87 5.29
CA PHE A 162 -5.88 2.46 5.02
C PHE A 162 -7.28 2.24 4.45
N LYS A 163 -8.29 2.94 4.97
CA LYS A 163 -9.63 2.94 4.39
C LYS A 163 -9.62 3.34 2.92
N LEU A 164 -8.95 4.46 2.61
CA LEU A 164 -8.80 4.97 1.25
C LEU A 164 -8.10 3.97 0.32
N VAL A 165 -7.20 3.14 0.84
CA VAL A 165 -6.52 2.07 0.08
C VAL A 165 -7.44 0.89 -0.20
N ILE A 166 -8.28 0.49 0.77
CA ILE A 166 -9.30 -0.54 0.55
C ILE A 166 -10.28 -0.08 -0.52
N ASP A 167 -10.86 1.11 -0.36
CA ASP A 167 -11.83 1.67 -1.30
C ASP A 167 -11.26 1.71 -2.73
N PHE A 168 -9.98 2.07 -2.86
CA PHE A 168 -9.28 2.04 -4.15
C PHE A 168 -9.23 0.64 -4.76
N TRP A 169 -8.84 -0.38 -3.99
CA TRP A 169 -8.72 -1.74 -4.53
C TRP A 169 -10.07 -2.38 -4.83
N GLU A 170 -11.09 -2.12 -4.02
CA GLU A 170 -12.47 -2.53 -4.30
C GLU A 170 -12.98 -1.92 -5.60
N ASP A 171 -12.84 -0.59 -5.74
CA ASP A 171 -13.24 0.13 -6.95
C ASP A 171 -12.46 -0.37 -8.17
N PHE A 172 -11.14 -0.53 -8.05
CA PHE A 172 -10.29 -1.01 -9.12
C PHE A 172 -10.70 -2.40 -9.60
N LEU A 173 -10.89 -3.36 -8.69
CA LEU A 173 -11.25 -4.74 -9.04
C LEU A 173 -12.70 -4.86 -9.54
N SER A 174 -13.60 -4.00 -9.07
CA SER A 174 -14.98 -3.96 -9.59
C SER A 174 -15.04 -3.47 -11.05
N LYS A 175 -14.22 -2.46 -11.39
CA LYS A 175 -14.13 -1.89 -12.75
C LYS A 175 -13.25 -2.69 -13.69
N ASN A 176 -12.33 -3.48 -13.15
CA ASN A 176 -11.38 -4.30 -13.90
C ASN A 176 -11.50 -5.76 -13.46
N PRO A 177 -12.62 -6.44 -13.78
CA PRO A 177 -12.78 -7.84 -13.42
C PRO A 177 -11.67 -8.66 -14.05
N LEU A 178 -10.89 -9.36 -13.22
CA LEU A 178 -9.72 -10.13 -13.61
C LEU A 178 -10.07 -11.52 -14.13
#